data_AF-A0A849R7D5-F1
#
_entry.id   AF-A0A849R7D5-F1
#
_cell.length_a   1.000
_cell.length_b   1.000
_cell.length_c   1.000
_cell.angle_alpha   90.00
_cell.angle_beta   90.00
_cell.angle_gamma   90.00
#
_symmetry.space_group_name_H-M   'P 1'
#
loop_
_entity.id
_entity.type
_entity.pdbx_description
1 polymer ?
#
loop_
_entity_poly.entity_id
_entity_poly.type
_entity_poly.pdbx_seq_one_letter_code
_entity_poly.pdbx_strand_id
1 'polypeptide(L)'
;MTILYVQHDYAVFGFGETEEEAIAMAAGWLTDATGKQGCSIDYAESLLVANPQAGQMTIYETAETIPADAENWGGEELLDWYHDVA
;
A
#
# COMPACT_ATOMS: atom_id res chain seq x y z
N MET A 1 -14.88 -1.85 0.58
CA MET A 1 -13.95 -0.72 0.48
C MET A 1 -12.57 -1.27 0.72
N THR A 2 -11.66 -0.96 -0.18
CA THR A 2 -10.28 -1.43 -0.16
C THR A 2 -9.36 -0.24 -0.27
N ILE A 3 -8.33 -0.27 0.56
CA ILE A 3 -7.28 0.74 0.63
C ILE A 3 -5.97 0.04 0.31
N LEU A 4 -5.23 0.57 -0.65
CA LEU A 4 -3.90 0.11 -1.01
C LEU A 4 -2.87 1.18 -0.60
N TYR A 5 -1.83 0.75 0.11
CA TYR A 5 -0.63 1.53 0.34
C TYR A 5 0.33 1.30 -0.84
N VAL A 6 0.54 2.32 -1.65
CA VAL A 6 1.20 2.21 -2.95
C VAL A 6 2.40 3.13 -3.01
N GLN A 7 3.53 2.61 -3.48
CA GLN A 7 4.56 3.43 -4.08
C GLN A 7 4.11 3.79 -5.49
N HIS A 8 3.74 5.05 -5.70
CA HIS A 8 3.12 5.53 -6.94
C HIS A 8 3.90 5.08 -8.17
N ASP A 9 3.19 4.50 -9.15
CA ASP A 9 3.69 3.89 -10.38
C ASP A 9 4.74 2.77 -10.19
N TYR A 10 4.73 2.09 -9.04
CA TYR A 10 5.74 1.09 -8.71
C TYR A 10 5.19 -0.19 -8.11
N ALA A 11 4.68 -0.15 -6.89
CA ALA A 11 4.34 -1.36 -6.15
C ALA A 11 3.37 -1.09 -5.00
N VAL A 12 2.51 -2.06 -4.73
CA VAL A 12 1.70 -2.12 -3.51
C VAL A 12 2.54 -2.73 -2.39
N PHE A 13 2.64 -2.03 -1.25
CA PHE A 13 3.34 -2.49 -0.05
C PHE A 13 2.39 -3.01 1.02
N GLY A 14 1.10 -2.66 0.94
CA GLY A 14 0.10 -3.14 1.86
C GLY A 14 -1.31 -2.86 1.36
N PHE A 15 -2.28 -3.61 1.89
CA PHE A 15 -3.69 -3.38 1.61
C PHE A 15 -4.54 -3.72 2.84
N GLY A 16 -5.76 -3.18 2.88
CA GLY A 16 -6.71 -3.42 3.97
C GLY A 16 -8.10 -2.84 3.67
N GLU A 17 -9.03 -3.06 4.59
CA GLU A 17 -10.34 -2.39 4.58
C GLU A 17 -10.25 -1.00 5.24
N THR A 18 -9.18 -0.77 6.00
CA THR A 18 -8.86 0.52 6.64
C THR A 18 -7.46 1.01 6.28
N GLU A 19 -7.24 2.32 6.42
CA GLU A 19 -5.94 2.95 6.22
C GLU A 19 -4.89 2.39 7.18
N GLU A 20 -5.26 2.19 8.45
CA GLU A 20 -4.38 1.63 9.47
C GLU A 20 -3.91 0.21 9.13
N GLU A 21 -4.79 -0.65 8.61
CA GLU A 21 -4.43 -2.00 8.15
C GLU A 21 -3.43 -1.97 6.99
N ALA A 22 -3.70 -1.13 5.97
CA ALA A 22 -2.82 -1.00 4.81
C ALA A 22 -1.43 -0.47 5.20
N ILE A 23 -1.38 0.54 6.08
CA ILE A 23 -0.13 1.10 6.60
C ILE A 23 0.61 0.09 7.48
N ALA A 24 -0.09 -0.64 8.35
CA ALA A 24 0.53 -1.64 9.23
C ALA A 24 1.17 -2.78 8.41
N MET A 25 0.51 -3.22 7.34
CA MET A 25 1.08 -4.19 6.40
C MET A 25 2.31 -3.61 5.70
N ALA A 26 2.20 -2.38 5.16
CA ALA A 26 3.32 -1.70 4.50
C ALA A 26 4.53 -1.52 5.42
N ALA A 27 4.32 -1.18 6.69
CA ALA A 27 5.38 -1.01 7.68
C ALA A 27 6.21 -2.29 7.89
N GLY A 28 5.63 -3.48 7.70
CA GLY A 28 6.36 -4.76 7.75
C GLY A 28 7.30 -5.00 6.55
N TRP A 29 7.03 -4.36 5.41
CA TRP A 29 7.78 -4.50 4.17
C TRP A 29 8.75 -3.34 3.91
N LEU A 30 8.39 -2.14 4.35
CA LEU A 30 9.21 -0.94 4.20
C LEU A 30 10.53 -1.07 4.95
N THR A 31 11.55 -0.41 4.42
CA THR A 31 12.88 -0.37 5.04
C THR A 31 12.97 0.86 5.93
N ASP A 32 13.47 0.70 7.15
CA ASP A 32 13.72 1.82 8.05
C ASP A 32 14.90 2.70 7.59
N ALA A 33 15.11 3.82 8.28
CA ALA A 33 16.21 4.75 7.99
C ALA A 33 17.62 4.14 8.13
N THR A 34 17.75 2.96 8.74
CA THR A 34 19.01 2.24 8.92
C THR A 34 19.25 1.18 7.85
N GLY A 35 18.30 0.97 6.93
CA GLY A 35 18.38 -0.03 5.87
C GLY A 35 17.87 -1.41 6.28
N LYS A 36 17.18 -1.52 7.42
CA LYS A 36 16.59 -2.79 7.89
C LYS A 36 15.13 -2.90 7.48
N GLN A 37 14.71 -4.07 7.01
CA GLN A 37 13.30 -4.34 6.73
C GLN A 37 12.46 -4.27 8.02
N GLY A 38 11.32 -3.62 7.92
CA GLY A 38 10.41 -3.31 9.02
C GLY A 38 10.64 -1.91 9.57
N CYS A 39 9.61 -1.08 9.59
CA CYS A 39 9.58 0.22 10.24
C CYS A 39 8.39 0.36 11.21
N SER A 40 8.27 1.50 11.90
CA SER A 40 7.06 1.81 12.67
C SER A 40 5.91 2.24 11.76
N ILE A 41 4.68 2.08 12.24
CA ILE A 41 3.47 2.59 11.57
C ILE A 41 3.57 4.10 11.37
N ASP A 42 3.92 4.85 12.42
CA ASP A 42 4.13 6.31 12.35
C ASP A 42 5.13 6.72 11.26
N TYR A 43 6.17 5.92 11.04
CA TYR A 43 7.14 6.20 9.99
C TYR A 43 6.54 5.94 8.61
N ALA A 44 5.87 4.81 8.41
CA ALA A 44 5.19 4.50 7.15
C ALA A 44 4.12 5.55 6.80
N GLU A 45 3.35 6.00 7.78
CA GLU A 45 2.36 7.08 7.62
C GLU A 45 3.05 8.40 7.22
N SER A 46 4.19 8.73 7.83
CA SER A 46 4.93 9.96 7.52
C SER A 46 5.46 10.05 6.08
N LEU A 47 5.50 8.93 5.35
CA LEU A 47 5.93 8.88 3.94
C LEU A 47 4.80 9.23 2.96
N LEU A 48 3.54 9.23 3.42
CA LEU A 48 2.37 9.44 2.56
C LEU A 48 2.30 10.88 2.05
N VAL A 49 2.04 11.02 0.76
CA VAL A 49 1.82 12.31 0.10
C VAL A 49 0.52 12.33 -0.70
N ALA A 50 -0.16 13.47 -0.66
CA ALA A 50 -1.45 13.67 -1.33
C ALA A 50 -1.34 13.84 -2.86
N ASN A 51 -0.21 14.33 -3.36
CA ASN A 51 0.06 14.45 -4.80
C ASN A 51 1.42 13.79 -5.10
N PRO A 52 1.45 12.44 -5.22
CA PRO A 52 2.67 11.68 -5.34
C PRO A 52 3.33 11.85 -6.71
N GLN A 53 4.66 11.89 -6.71
CA GLN A 53 5.48 11.58 -7.87
C GLN A 53 5.86 10.10 -7.86
N ALA A 54 6.27 9.57 -9.02
CA ALA A 54 6.73 8.19 -9.13
C ALA A 54 7.77 7.87 -8.05
N GLY A 55 7.57 6.76 -7.34
CA GLY A 55 8.43 6.35 -6.23
C GLY A 55 8.08 6.91 -4.85
N GLN A 56 7.12 7.84 -4.74
CA GLN A 56 6.61 8.34 -3.46
C GLN A 56 5.41 7.52 -2.96
N MET A 57 5.22 7.49 -1.64
CA MET A 57 4.15 6.70 -1.03
C MET A 57 2.83 7.45 -1.03
N THR A 58 1.76 6.76 -1.35
CA THR A 58 0.40 7.30 -1.39
C THR A 58 -0.61 6.21 -1.07
N ILE A 59 -1.87 6.60 -0.95
CA ILE A 59 -2.98 5.70 -0.74
C ILE A 59 -3.90 5.72 -1.95
N TYR A 60 -4.28 4.54 -2.41
CA TYR A 60 -5.33 4.32 -3.39
C TYR A 60 -6.56 3.71 -2.71
N GLU A 61 -7.76 4.19 -3.03
CA GLU A 61 -9.00 3.79 -2.37
C GLU A 61 -10.07 3.44 -3.40
N THR A 62 -10.75 2.32 -3.20
CA THR A 62 -11.91 1.92 -4.00
C THR A 62 -13.04 1.43 -3.10
N ALA A 63 -14.29 1.64 -3.53
CA ALA A 63 -15.47 1.17 -2.80
C ALA A 63 -15.59 -0.36 -2.81
N GLU A 64 -14.99 -1.02 -3.81
CA GLU A 64 -14.99 -2.47 -3.95
C GLU A 64 -14.28 -3.16 -2.78
N THR A 65 -14.57 -4.44 -2.59
CA THR A 65 -13.91 -5.28 -1.58
C THR A 65 -12.94 -6.21 -2.27
N ILE A 66 -11.69 -6.18 -1.80
CA ILE A 66 -10.62 -7.03 -2.32
C ILE A 66 -10.99 -8.52 -2.21
N PRO A 67 -10.72 -9.33 -3.25
CA PRO A 67 -10.98 -10.76 -3.19
C PRO A 67 -10.17 -11.48 -2.10
N ALA A 68 -10.75 -12.53 -1.50
CA ALA A 68 -10.12 -13.25 -0.39
C ALA A 68 -8.81 -13.97 -0.79
N ASP A 69 -8.63 -14.28 -2.07
CA ASP A 69 -7.41 -14.89 -2.60
C ASP A 69 -6.28 -13.89 -2.83
N ALA A 70 -6.55 -12.58 -2.69
CA ALA A 70 -5.59 -11.51 -2.91
C ALA A 70 -4.40 -11.50 -1.96
N GLU A 71 -4.49 -12.20 -0.81
CA GLU A 71 -3.34 -12.45 0.06
C GLU A 71 -2.19 -13.20 -0.65
N ASN A 72 -2.49 -13.90 -1.74
CA ASN A 72 -1.49 -14.61 -2.55
C ASN A 72 -1.03 -13.82 -3.78
N TRP A 73 -1.63 -12.65 -4.03
CA TRP A 73 -1.30 -11.84 -5.20
C TRP A 73 -0.02 -11.05 -4.99
N GLY A 74 0.66 -10.77 -6.10
CA GLY A 74 1.78 -9.83 -6.11
C GLY A 74 1.31 -8.38 -6.05
N GLY A 75 2.22 -7.46 -5.73
CA GLY A 75 1.92 -6.02 -5.70
C GLY A 75 1.47 -5.46 -7.07
N GLU A 76 1.97 -6.02 -8.18
CA GLU A 76 1.53 -5.67 -9.54
C GLU A 76 0.08 -6.12 -9.81
N GLU A 77 -0.28 -7.35 -9.40
CA GLU A 77 -1.62 -7.90 -9.59
C GLU A 77 -2.68 -7.16 -8.75
N LEU A 78 -2.33 -6.74 -7.53
CA LEU A 78 -3.17 -5.88 -6.69
C LEU A 78 -3.41 -4.51 -7.33
N LEU A 79 -2.38 -3.93 -7.96
CA LEU A 79 -2.47 -2.64 -8.61
C LEU A 79 -3.29 -2.71 -9.90
N ASP A 80 -3.09 -3.75 -10.70
CA ASP A 80 -3.88 -4.02 -11.91
C ASP A 80 -5.35 -4.23 -11.55
N TRP A 81 -5.65 -5.05 -10.54
CA TRP A 81 -7.01 -5.24 -10.04
C TRP A 81 -7.65 -3.91 -9.63
N TYR A 82 -6.92 -3.07 -8.90
CA TYR A 82 -7.42 -1.76 -8.49
C TYR A 82 -7.77 -0.88 -9.70
N HIS A 83 -6.89 -0.82 -10.71
CA HIS A 83 -7.14 -0.04 -11.92
C HIS A 83 -8.31 -0.57 -12.77
N ASP A 84 -8.63 -1.84 -12.67
CA ASP A 84 -9.80 -2.42 -13.34
C ASP A 84 -11.13 -2.05 -12.66
N VAL A 85 -11.13 -1.77 -11.35
CA VAL A 85 -12.35 -1.56 -10.56
C VAL A 85 -12.59 -0.13 -10.05
N ALA A 86 -11.56 0.73 -10.03
CA ALA A 86 -11.62 2.11 -9.55
C ALA A 86 -11.98 3.12 -10.66
#